data_AF-A0A158RK29-F1
#
_entry.id   AF-A0A158RK29-F1
#
_cell.length_a   1.000
_cell.length_b   1.000
_cell.length_c   1.000
_cell.angle_alpha   90.00
_cell.angle_beta   90.00
_cell.angle_gamma   90.00
#
_symmetry.space_group_name_H-M   'P 1'
#
loop_
_entity.id
_entity.type
_entity.pdbx_description
1 polymer ?
#
loop_
_entity_poly.entity_id
_entity_poly.type
_entity_poly.pdbx_seq_one_letter_code
_entity_poly.pdbx_strand_id
1 'polypeptide(L)'
;MWGKIEQAVIWIISYIPVLLVALYRHVFEKRVSEVEHLSFCGYQISDYLFHIIVVILIMCLSICLYLWAPKKMFKNLEEELKLKKKGQDVIVTRFERPSLNDYTFFLLTLILPLITVDFSSIVSFLVCFSVIIFIIVLLIQIDYIIACPLFFVSSYKVWKVALLEKGEKDKEYIMECYVITKENDFFDKEHRVVKLIRNVYFLL
;
A
#
# COMPACT_ATOMS: atom_id res chain seq x y z
N MET A 1 -11.75 16.05 -1.23
CA MET A 1 -12.03 14.61 -1.34
C MET A 1 -10.83 13.99 -2.01
N TRP A 2 -10.39 12.81 -1.57
CA TRP A 2 -9.32 12.10 -2.28
C TRP A 2 -9.85 11.69 -3.66
N GLY A 3 -9.08 11.99 -4.70
CA GLY A 3 -9.38 11.62 -6.06
C GLY A 3 -8.78 10.28 -6.45
N LYS A 4 -9.02 9.90 -7.70
CA LYS A 4 -8.42 8.69 -8.30
C LYS A 4 -6.90 8.78 -8.42
N ILE A 5 -6.33 9.99 -8.42
CA ILE A 5 -4.89 10.22 -8.53
C ILE A 5 -4.18 9.75 -7.26
N GLU A 6 -4.70 10.12 -6.08
CA GLU A 6 -4.12 9.71 -4.80
C GLU A 6 -4.19 8.20 -4.62
N GLN A 7 -5.30 7.57 -5.02
CA GLN A 7 -5.40 6.11 -5.06
C GLN A 7 -4.39 5.48 -6.00
N ALA A 8 -4.22 6.05 -7.21
CA ALA A 8 -3.26 5.55 -8.18
C ALA A 8 -1.83 5.61 -7.62
N VAL A 9 -1.46 6.71 -6.96
CA VAL A 9 -0.13 6.85 -6.33
C VAL A 9 0.09 5.78 -5.29
N ILE A 10 -0.88 5.53 -4.41
CA ILE A 10 -0.78 4.50 -3.35
C ILE A 10 -0.61 3.10 -3.95
N TRP A 11 -1.39 2.79 -4.98
CA TRP A 11 -1.30 1.49 -5.65
C TRP A 11 0.01 1.32 -6.40
N ILE A 12 0.44 2.32 -7.18
CA ILE A 12 1.73 2.29 -7.88
C ILE A 12 2.86 2.03 -6.89
N ILE A 13 2.90 2.75 -5.76
CA ILE A 13 3.93 2.57 -4.73
C ILE A 13 3.88 1.16 -4.14
N SER A 14 2.69 0.61 -3.93
CA SER A 14 2.49 -0.75 -3.42
C SER A 14 2.97 -1.84 -4.38
N TYR A 15 3.07 -1.55 -5.67
CA TYR A 15 3.59 -2.48 -6.68
C TYR A 15 5.07 -2.22 -7.02
N ILE A 16 5.71 -1.17 -6.50
CA ILE A 16 7.14 -0.92 -6.72
C ILE A 16 8.02 -2.12 -6.36
N PRO A 17 7.86 -2.80 -5.19
CA PRO A 17 8.72 -3.92 -4.84
C PRO A 17 8.66 -5.06 -5.85
N VAL A 18 7.46 -5.36 -6.35
CA VAL A 18 7.20 -6.36 -7.41
C VAL A 18 7.90 -5.97 -8.70
N LEU A 19 7.75 -4.71 -9.11
CA LEU A 19 8.38 -4.20 -10.32
C LEU A 19 9.91 -4.24 -10.24
N LEU A 20 10.48 -3.93 -9.07
CA LEU A 20 11.92 -4.00 -8.84
C LEU A 20 12.43 -5.44 -8.92
N VAL A 21 11.70 -6.40 -8.32
CA VAL A 21 12.04 -7.83 -8.40
C VAL A 21 11.93 -8.33 -9.84
N ALA A 22 10.86 -7.99 -10.55
CA ALA A 22 10.67 -8.37 -11.95
C ALA A 22 11.78 -7.80 -12.85
N LEU A 23 12.15 -6.54 -12.65
CA LEU A 23 13.24 -5.88 -13.38
C LEU A 23 14.59 -6.54 -13.07
N TYR A 24 14.85 -6.81 -11.79
CA TYR A 24 16.05 -7.50 -11.36
C TYR A 24 16.18 -8.88 -12.01
N ARG A 25 15.11 -9.68 -11.95
CA ARG A 25 15.04 -10.98 -12.64
C ARG A 25 15.32 -10.83 -14.13
N HIS A 26 14.64 -9.92 -14.82
CA HIS A 26 14.84 -9.71 -16.24
C HIS A 26 16.29 -9.33 -16.61
N VAL A 27 16.93 -8.46 -15.84
CA VAL A 27 18.28 -7.94 -16.14
C VAL A 27 19.39 -8.94 -15.75
N PHE A 28 19.21 -9.66 -14.64
CA PHE A 28 20.28 -10.46 -14.04
C PHE A 28 20.10 -11.98 -14.19
N GLU A 29 18.88 -12.51 -14.28
CA GLU A 29 18.63 -13.96 -14.49
C GLU A 29 19.28 -14.45 -15.78
N LYS A 30 19.40 -13.57 -16.80
CA LYS A 30 20.13 -13.84 -18.05
C LYS A 30 21.66 -13.72 -17.95
N ARG A 31 22.19 -12.84 -17.10
CA ARG A 31 23.66 -12.60 -17.00
C ARG A 31 24.39 -13.66 -16.18
N VAL A 32 23.71 -14.28 -15.23
CA VAL A 32 24.26 -15.33 -14.35
C VAL A 32 24.59 -16.61 -15.12
N SER A 33 23.90 -16.88 -16.23
CA SER A 33 24.19 -18.08 -17.05
C SER A 33 25.45 -17.95 -17.92
N GLU A 34 26.02 -16.76 -18.10
CA GLU A 34 27.08 -16.52 -19.09
C GLU A 34 28.38 -15.91 -18.54
N VAL A 35 28.45 -15.43 -17.29
CA VAL A 35 29.63 -14.72 -16.78
C VAL A 35 29.97 -15.15 -15.35
N GLU A 36 31.07 -15.90 -15.19
CA GLU A 36 31.58 -16.37 -13.88
C GLU A 36 32.01 -15.23 -12.94
N HIS A 37 32.32 -14.03 -13.46
CA HIS A 37 32.79 -12.90 -12.66
C HIS A 37 32.32 -11.54 -13.19
N LEU A 38 31.45 -10.86 -12.44
CA LEU A 38 31.14 -9.44 -12.62
C LEU A 38 32.12 -8.59 -11.80
N SER A 39 33.08 -7.94 -12.46
CA SER A 39 33.98 -7.00 -11.81
C SER A 39 33.24 -5.68 -11.51
N PHE A 40 32.74 -5.51 -10.29
CA PHE A 40 32.24 -4.22 -9.82
C PHE A 40 33.34 -3.52 -9.01
N CYS A 41 33.80 -2.34 -9.44
CA CYS A 41 34.79 -1.52 -8.74
C CYS A 41 36.11 -2.24 -8.33
N GLY A 42 36.61 -3.19 -9.14
CA GLY A 42 37.92 -3.81 -8.92
C GLY A 42 38.00 -4.82 -7.76
N TYR A 43 36.89 -5.11 -7.08
CA TYR A 43 36.79 -6.18 -6.09
C TYR A 43 36.07 -7.39 -6.69
N GLN A 44 36.68 -8.57 -6.59
CA GLN A 44 36.04 -9.85 -6.93
C GLN A 44 35.01 -10.18 -5.83
N ILE A 45 33.80 -9.68 -6.00
CA ILE A 45 32.66 -10.10 -5.19
C ILE A 45 32.13 -11.40 -5.82
N SER A 46 31.98 -12.45 -5.02
CA SER A 46 31.30 -13.67 -5.45
C SER A 46 29.89 -13.33 -5.94
N ASP A 47 29.48 -13.88 -7.08
CA ASP A 47 28.18 -13.63 -7.72
C ASP A 47 26.99 -13.79 -6.73
N TYR A 48 27.10 -14.77 -5.83
CA TYR A 48 26.14 -14.99 -4.74
C TYR A 48 26.02 -13.82 -3.76
N LEU A 49 27.15 -13.22 -3.35
CA LEU A 49 27.15 -12.07 -2.44
C LEU A 49 26.52 -10.84 -3.09
N PHE A 50 26.74 -10.65 -4.40
CA PHE A 50 26.11 -9.56 -5.15
C PHE A 50 24.58 -9.69 -5.13
N HIS A 51 24.05 -10.89 -5.40
CA HIS A 51 22.60 -11.15 -5.34
C HIS A 51 22.01 -10.87 -3.96
N ILE A 52 22.67 -11.31 -2.89
CA ILE A 52 22.23 -11.02 -1.51
C ILE A 52 22.16 -9.52 -1.28
N ILE A 53 23.20 -8.76 -1.66
CA ILE A 53 23.25 -7.31 -1.47
C ILE A 53 22.10 -6.63 -2.24
N VAL A 54 21.83 -7.04 -3.48
CA VAL A 54 20.74 -6.46 -4.28
C VAL A 54 19.38 -6.78 -3.67
N VAL A 55 19.15 -8.01 -3.20
CA VAL A 55 17.90 -8.38 -2.53
C VAL A 55 17.70 -7.59 -1.24
N ILE A 56 18.73 -7.44 -0.42
CA ILE A 56 18.69 -6.59 0.79
C ILE A 56 18.38 -5.13 0.41
N LEU A 57 19.01 -4.60 -0.65
CA LEU A 57 18.76 -3.24 -1.11
C LEU A 57 17.30 -3.04 -1.55
N ILE A 58 16.74 -3.97 -2.32
CA ILE A 58 15.33 -3.94 -2.75
C ILE A 58 14.40 -3.98 -1.54
N MET A 59 14.67 -4.84 -0.56
CA MET A 59 13.87 -4.93 0.67
C MET A 59 13.93 -3.62 1.48
N CYS A 60 15.14 -3.09 1.73
CA CYS A 60 15.34 -1.83 2.44
C CYS A 60 14.62 -0.67 1.73
N LEU A 61 14.78 -0.55 0.41
CA LEU A 61 14.12 0.47 -0.39
C LEU A 61 12.59 0.36 -0.30
N SER A 62 12.06 -0.86 -0.38
CA SER A 62 10.62 -1.13 -0.26
C SER A 62 10.06 -0.70 1.09
N ILE A 63 10.75 -1.06 2.18
CA ILE A 63 10.37 -0.65 3.55
C ILE A 63 10.41 0.88 3.68
N CYS A 64 11.49 1.52 3.20
CA CYS A 64 11.62 2.97 3.24
C CYS A 64 10.49 3.67 2.48
N LEU A 65 10.13 3.18 1.28
CA LEU A 65 9.01 3.70 0.52
C LEU A 65 7.68 3.54 1.26
N TYR A 66 7.45 2.38 1.88
CA TYR A 66 6.21 2.07 2.58
C TYR A 66 6.01 2.90 3.85
N LEU A 67 7.11 3.28 4.52
CA LEU A 67 7.06 4.18 5.67
C LEU A 67 6.93 5.65 5.25
N TRP A 68 7.61 6.05 4.18
CA TRP A 68 7.68 7.46 3.77
C TRP A 68 6.46 7.93 2.99
N ALA A 69 5.93 7.12 2.07
CA ALA A 69 4.87 7.53 1.17
C ALA A 69 3.55 7.89 1.89
N PRO A 70 3.00 7.05 2.78
CA PRO A 70 1.82 7.40 3.57
C PRO A 70 2.03 8.66 4.40
N LYS A 71 3.18 8.74 5.08
CA LYS A 71 3.52 9.89 5.94
C LYS A 71 3.48 11.19 5.16
N LYS A 72 4.00 11.20 3.93
CA LYS A 72 3.95 12.38 3.06
C LYS A 72 2.54 12.67 2.56
N MET A 73 1.77 11.64 2.19
CA MET A 73 0.41 11.80 1.65
C MET A 73 -0.59 12.30 2.69
N PHE A 74 -0.54 11.79 3.93
CA PHE A 74 -1.48 12.16 4.99
C PHE A 74 -1.06 13.39 5.79
N LYS A 75 0.18 13.87 5.66
CA LYS A 75 0.67 15.03 6.44
C LYS A 75 -0.25 16.25 6.34
N ASN A 76 -0.66 16.61 5.12
CA ASN A 76 -1.53 17.77 4.91
C ASN A 76 -2.93 17.55 5.51
N LEU A 77 -3.45 16.32 5.40
CA LEU A 77 -4.75 15.95 5.98
C LEU A 77 -4.71 16.00 7.51
N GLU A 78 -3.64 15.51 8.14
CA GLU A 78 -3.43 15.61 9.58
C GLU A 78 -3.37 17.07 10.04
N GLU A 79 -2.65 17.94 9.32
CA GLU A 79 -2.56 19.36 9.64
C GLU A 79 -3.92 20.07 9.52
N GLU A 80 -4.69 19.79 8.47
CA GLU A 80 -6.05 20.35 8.30
C GLU A 80 -7.00 19.93 9.42
N LEU A 81 -6.94 18.66 9.84
CA LEU A 81 -7.75 18.10 10.93
C LEU A 81 -7.38 18.69 12.29
N LYS A 82 -6.07 18.79 12.59
CA LYS A 82 -5.58 19.41 13.83
C LYS A 82 -6.01 20.86 13.97
N LEU A 83 -5.99 21.60 12.86
CA LEU A 83 -6.41 23.00 12.80
C LEU A 83 -7.94 23.18 12.76
N LYS A 84 -8.73 22.09 12.86
CA LYS A 84 -10.20 22.07 12.75
C LYS A 84 -10.73 22.79 11.51
N LYS A 85 -9.92 22.88 10.45
CA LYS A 85 -10.31 23.52 9.18
C LYS A 85 -11.31 22.67 8.39
N LYS A 86 -11.35 21.36 8.65
CA LYS A 86 -12.13 20.38 7.89
C LYS A 86 -12.50 19.17 8.74
N GLY A 87 -13.55 18.46 8.33
CA GLY A 87 -14.00 17.24 8.99
C GLY A 87 -15.20 17.44 9.91
N GLN A 88 -15.82 16.33 10.27
CA GLN A 88 -17.01 16.23 11.13
C GLN A 88 -16.64 15.52 12.43
N ASP A 89 -17.26 15.92 13.54
CA ASP A 89 -17.02 15.32 14.84
C ASP A 89 -17.93 14.08 15.00
N VAL A 90 -17.32 12.93 15.28
CA VAL A 90 -17.99 11.63 15.37
C VAL A 90 -17.52 10.87 16.60
N ILE A 91 -18.35 9.93 17.05
CA ILE A 91 -18.03 9.00 18.13
C ILE A 91 -17.85 7.62 17.52
N VAL A 92 -16.73 6.96 17.85
CA VAL A 92 -16.46 5.58 17.41
C VAL A 92 -17.06 4.61 18.42
N THR A 93 -18.09 3.88 18.00
CA THR A 93 -18.87 2.99 18.87
C THR A 93 -18.46 1.52 18.78
N ARG A 94 -17.79 1.13 17.69
CA ARG A 94 -17.25 -0.22 17.48
C ARG A 94 -16.02 -0.12 16.59
N PHE A 95 -15.03 -0.96 16.83
CA PHE A 95 -13.86 -1.09 15.96
C PHE A 95 -13.44 -2.55 15.83
N GLU A 96 -13.11 -2.94 14.61
CA GLU A 96 -12.65 -4.29 14.27
C GLU A 96 -11.53 -4.21 13.24
N ARG A 97 -10.59 -5.16 13.31
CA ARG A 97 -9.60 -5.32 12.24
C ARG A 97 -10.31 -5.88 10.99
N PRO A 98 -9.98 -5.38 9.79
CA PRO A 98 -10.47 -6.00 8.56
C PRO A 98 -10.02 -7.47 8.50
N SER A 99 -10.82 -8.31 7.84
CA SER A 99 -10.55 -9.75 7.80
C SER A 99 -9.29 -10.04 7.00
N LEU A 100 -8.55 -11.11 7.36
CA LEU A 100 -7.37 -11.53 6.57
C LEU A 100 -7.73 -11.84 5.10
N ASN A 101 -8.96 -12.33 4.88
CA ASN A 101 -9.48 -12.67 3.55
C ASN A 101 -9.55 -11.47 2.61
N ASP A 102 -9.87 -10.28 3.15
CA ASP A 102 -9.91 -9.03 2.39
C ASP A 102 -8.55 -8.70 1.76
N TYR A 103 -7.47 -9.20 2.38
CA TYR A 103 -6.10 -8.97 1.93
C TYR A 103 -5.52 -10.13 1.12
N THR A 104 -6.03 -11.36 1.28
CA THR A 104 -5.54 -12.53 0.56
C THR A 104 -5.67 -12.35 -0.95
N PHE A 105 -6.81 -11.82 -1.42
CA PHE A 105 -7.00 -11.52 -2.83
C PHE A 105 -5.89 -10.61 -3.37
N PHE A 106 -5.57 -9.56 -2.62
CA PHE A 106 -4.50 -8.64 -3.00
C PHE A 106 -3.12 -9.33 -3.05
N LEU A 107 -2.74 -10.05 -2.00
CA LEU A 107 -1.44 -10.75 -1.95
C LEU A 107 -1.29 -11.73 -3.11
N LEU A 108 -2.37 -12.43 -3.47
CA LEU A 108 -2.39 -13.31 -4.64
C LEU A 108 -2.17 -12.52 -5.93
N THR A 109 -2.86 -11.39 -6.12
CA THR A 109 -2.65 -10.53 -7.31
C THR A 109 -1.25 -9.93 -7.40
N LEU A 110 -0.57 -9.74 -6.25
CA LEU A 110 0.79 -9.24 -6.18
C LEU A 110 1.81 -10.32 -6.60
N ILE A 111 1.60 -11.56 -6.17
CA ILE A 111 2.53 -12.68 -6.36
C ILE A 111 2.36 -13.35 -7.72
N LEU A 112 1.13 -13.43 -8.24
CA LEU A 112 0.80 -14.19 -9.45
C LEU A 112 1.65 -13.80 -10.68
N PRO A 113 1.90 -12.50 -10.98
CA PRO A 113 2.74 -12.11 -12.11
C PRO A 113 4.20 -12.54 -11.95
N LEU A 114 4.71 -12.70 -10.72
CA LEU A 114 6.09 -13.11 -10.47
C LEU A 114 6.32 -14.61 -10.64
N ILE A 115 5.32 -15.42 -10.29
CA ILE A 115 5.44 -16.88 -10.37
C ILE A 115 5.20 -17.39 -11.79
N THR A 116 4.28 -16.76 -12.52
CA THR A 116 3.79 -17.27 -13.80
C THR A 116 4.63 -16.85 -15.01
N VAL A 117 5.45 -15.80 -14.87
CA VAL A 117 6.19 -15.20 -15.99
C VAL A 117 7.65 -15.62 -15.95
N ASP A 118 8.13 -16.18 -17.06
CA ASP A 118 9.57 -16.34 -17.32
C ASP A 118 10.16 -14.99 -17.79
N PHE A 119 11.02 -14.40 -16.97
CA PHE A 119 11.60 -13.08 -17.23
C PHE A 119 12.80 -13.10 -18.20
N SER A 120 13.10 -14.24 -18.81
CA SER A 120 14.17 -14.38 -19.82
C SER A 120 13.95 -13.49 -21.07
N SER A 121 12.70 -13.21 -21.44
CA SER A 121 12.34 -12.41 -22.62
C SER A 121 11.82 -11.03 -22.25
N ILE A 122 12.19 -10.01 -23.05
CA ILE A 122 11.64 -8.65 -22.95
C ILE A 122 10.13 -8.65 -23.16
N VAL A 123 9.62 -9.55 -24.00
CA VAL A 123 8.18 -9.70 -24.26
C VAL A 123 7.46 -10.14 -22.99
N SER A 124 8.00 -11.14 -22.29
CA SER A 124 7.45 -11.63 -21.02
C SER A 124 7.46 -10.54 -19.95
N PHE A 125 8.55 -9.77 -19.86
CA PHE A 125 8.63 -8.62 -18.94
C PHE A 125 7.56 -7.57 -19.23
N LEU A 126 7.35 -7.21 -20.51
CA LEU A 126 6.30 -6.28 -20.91
C LEU A 126 4.90 -6.80 -20.59
N VAL A 127 4.64 -8.10 -20.82
CA VAL A 127 3.37 -8.74 -20.46
C VAL A 127 3.12 -8.65 -18.95
N CYS A 128 4.12 -8.98 -18.12
CA CYS A 128 4.04 -8.84 -16.67
C CYS A 128 3.72 -7.40 -16.24
N PHE A 129 4.41 -6.43 -16.84
CA PHE A 129 4.19 -5.01 -16.58
C PHE A 129 2.76 -4.58 -16.95
N SER A 130 2.25 -5.01 -18.11
CA SER A 130 0.87 -4.75 -18.53
C SER A 130 -0.16 -5.36 -17.59
N VAL A 131 0.07 -6.59 -17.11
CA VAL A 131 -0.81 -7.25 -16.13
C VAL A 131 -0.83 -6.46 -14.82
N ILE A 132 0.32 -6.02 -14.31
CA ILE A 132 0.41 -5.21 -13.09
C ILE A 132 -0.36 -3.88 -13.26
N ILE A 133 -0.18 -3.18 -14.38
CA ILE A 133 -0.94 -1.96 -14.67
C ILE A 133 -2.44 -2.24 -14.70
N PHE A 134 -2.86 -3.32 -15.36
CA PHE A 134 -4.26 -3.69 -15.43
C PHE A 134 -4.85 -3.95 -14.04
N ILE A 135 -4.12 -4.67 -13.17
CA ILE A 135 -4.53 -4.90 -11.79
C ILE A 135 -4.65 -3.59 -11.02
N ILE A 136 -3.67 -2.67 -11.14
CA ILE A 136 -3.72 -1.35 -10.49
C ILE A 136 -4.97 -0.58 -10.94
N VAL A 137 -5.26 -0.53 -12.24
CA VAL A 137 -6.43 0.16 -12.78
C VAL A 137 -7.72 -0.45 -12.24
N LEU A 138 -7.82 -1.78 -12.21
CA LEU A 138 -8.97 -2.49 -11.65
C LEU A 138 -9.18 -2.10 -10.18
N LEU A 139 -8.11 -2.16 -9.36
CA LEU A 139 -8.15 -1.83 -7.93
C LEU A 139 -8.56 -0.37 -7.66
N ILE A 140 -8.14 0.57 -8.51
CA ILE A 140 -8.60 1.97 -8.47
C ILE A 140 -10.10 2.03 -8.81
N GLN A 141 -10.54 1.33 -9.84
CA GLN A 141 -11.93 1.38 -10.30
C GLN A 141 -12.93 0.81 -9.28
N ILE A 142 -12.52 -0.22 -8.52
CA ILE A 142 -13.34 -0.78 -7.44
C ILE A 142 -13.23 0.02 -6.12
N ASP A 143 -12.40 1.08 -6.07
CA ASP A 143 -12.14 1.92 -4.90
C ASP A 143 -11.69 1.13 -3.64
N TYR A 144 -11.00 0.00 -3.85
CA TYR A 144 -10.68 -0.96 -2.78
C TYR A 144 -9.39 -0.63 -2.03
N ILE A 145 -9.22 0.62 -1.62
CA ILE A 145 -8.00 1.13 -0.98
C ILE A 145 -7.68 0.48 0.38
N ILE A 146 -8.68 -0.10 1.04
CA ILE A 146 -8.58 -0.72 2.36
C ILE A 146 -7.59 -1.88 2.38
N ALA A 147 -7.51 -2.64 1.28
CA ALA A 147 -6.63 -3.79 1.17
C ALA A 147 -5.20 -3.44 0.69
N CYS A 148 -4.87 -2.16 0.58
CA CYS A 148 -3.58 -1.73 0.10
C CYS A 148 -2.47 -2.14 1.10
N PRO A 149 -1.42 -2.84 0.64
CA PRO A 149 -0.40 -3.42 1.51
C PRO A 149 0.49 -2.36 2.16
N LEU A 150 0.50 -1.16 1.59
CA LEU A 150 1.18 0.00 2.14
C LEU A 150 0.80 0.21 3.61
N PHE A 151 -0.46 -0.04 3.98
CA PHE A 151 -0.97 0.13 5.33
C PHE A 151 -0.56 -0.98 6.32
N PHE A 152 0.02 -2.10 5.86
CA PHE A 152 0.52 -3.13 6.77
C PHE A 152 1.81 -2.75 7.46
N VAL A 153 2.71 -2.13 6.70
CA VAL A 153 4.06 -1.81 7.17
C VAL A 153 4.12 -0.35 7.64
N SER A 154 3.23 0.51 7.14
CA SER A 154 3.19 1.91 7.55
C SER A 154 2.67 2.12 8.97
N SER A 155 2.87 3.34 9.48
CA SER A 155 2.26 3.77 10.74
C SER A 155 0.75 3.97 10.66
N TYR A 156 0.16 3.98 9.45
CA TYR A 156 -1.27 4.15 9.24
C TYR A 156 -1.92 2.79 9.07
N LYS A 157 -2.92 2.51 9.90
CA LYS A 157 -3.65 1.24 9.91
C LYS A 157 -5.09 1.47 9.45
N VAL A 158 -5.66 0.46 8.82
CA VAL A 158 -7.06 0.46 8.40
C VAL A 158 -7.89 -0.37 9.39
N TRP A 159 -9.03 0.19 9.80
CA TRP A 159 -9.96 -0.41 10.74
C TRP A 159 -11.37 -0.34 10.19
N LYS A 160 -12.19 -1.38 10.43
CA LYS A 160 -13.63 -1.30 10.22
C LYS A 160 -14.24 -0.71 11.48
N VAL A 161 -15.03 0.36 11.35
CA VAL A 161 -15.60 1.08 12.48
C VAL A 161 -17.07 1.41 12.25
N ALA A 162 -17.79 1.58 13.35
CA ALA A 162 -19.15 2.10 13.40
C ALA A 162 -19.11 3.54 13.94
N LEU A 163 -19.40 4.51 13.08
CA LEU A 163 -19.39 5.94 13.44
C LEU A 163 -20.80 6.42 13.77
N LEU A 164 -20.91 7.25 14.81
CA LEU A 164 -22.11 7.97 15.18
C LEU A 164 -21.85 9.48 15.11
N GLU A 165 -22.67 10.22 14.37
CA GLU A 165 -22.50 11.67 14.18
C GLU A 165 -22.96 12.46 15.40
N LYS A 166 -22.19 13.48 15.80
CA LYS A 166 -22.48 14.26 17.01
C LYS A 166 -23.68 15.18 16.79
N GLY A 167 -24.83 14.82 17.34
CA GLY A 167 -26.07 15.61 17.28
C GLY A 167 -27.34 14.76 17.22
N GLU A 168 -27.22 13.51 16.80
CA GLU A 168 -28.34 12.57 16.68
C GLU A 168 -28.25 11.52 17.80
N LYS A 169 -29.29 11.48 18.65
CA LYS A 169 -29.38 10.51 19.77
C LYS A 169 -29.94 9.15 19.35
N ASP A 170 -30.39 9.03 18.11
CA ASP A 170 -30.99 7.80 17.60
C ASP A 170 -29.92 6.86 17.06
N LYS A 171 -29.95 5.62 17.56
CA LYS A 171 -29.07 4.51 17.15
C LYS A 171 -29.24 4.08 15.69
N GLU A 172 -30.09 4.75 14.91
CA GLU A 172 -30.39 4.44 13.50
C GLU A 172 -29.33 5.01 12.52
N TYR A 173 -28.50 5.97 12.93
CA TYR A 173 -27.47 6.58 12.06
C TYR A 173 -26.06 6.03 12.29
N ILE A 174 -25.96 4.74 12.63
CA ILE A 174 -24.67 4.07 12.73
C ILE A 174 -24.15 3.78 11.32
N MET A 175 -23.12 4.52 10.90
CA MET A 175 -22.44 4.27 9.63
C MET A 175 -21.33 3.24 9.82
N GLU A 176 -21.49 2.06 9.23
CA GLU A 176 -20.38 1.12 9.06
C GLU A 176 -19.45 1.59 7.96
N CYS A 177 -18.22 1.92 8.33
CA CYS A 177 -17.22 2.43 7.41
C CYS A 177 -15.81 1.93 7.75
N TYR A 178 -14.84 2.27 6.91
CA TYR A 178 -13.44 2.02 7.17
C TYR A 178 -12.74 3.32 7.54
N VAL A 179 -11.84 3.25 8.50
CA VAL A 179 -11.04 4.39 8.95
C VAL A 179 -9.56 4.07 8.79
N ILE A 180 -8.83 5.02 8.22
CA ILE A 180 -7.37 5.04 8.20
C ILE A 180 -6.92 5.97 9.33
N THR A 181 -6.16 5.44 10.29
CA THR A 181 -5.65 6.20 11.43
C THR A 181 -4.26 5.73 11.85
N LYS A 182 -3.53 6.62 12.52
CA LYS A 182 -2.28 6.30 13.21
C LYS A 182 -2.52 5.85 14.65
N GLU A 183 -3.69 6.16 15.21
CA GLU A 183 -4.03 5.80 16.58
C GLU A 183 -4.34 4.31 16.71
N ASN A 184 -4.05 3.75 17.88
CA ASN A 184 -4.33 2.35 18.19
C ASN A 184 -5.49 2.18 19.19
N ASP A 185 -5.95 3.25 19.83
CA ASP A 185 -7.01 3.24 20.84
C ASP A 185 -7.92 4.47 20.72
N PHE A 186 -9.04 4.29 20.04
CA PHE A 186 -9.99 5.34 19.65
C PHE A 186 -11.44 4.98 20.02
N PHE A 187 -11.64 4.01 20.92
CA PHE A 187 -12.97 3.57 21.35
C PHE A 187 -13.66 4.59 22.28
N ASP A 188 -14.95 4.84 22.06
CA ASP A 188 -15.81 5.74 22.86
C ASP A 188 -15.25 7.17 23.06
N LYS A 189 -14.35 7.58 22.17
CA LYS A 189 -13.77 8.92 22.16
C LYS A 189 -14.37 9.73 21.02
N GLU A 190 -14.46 11.04 21.24
CA GLU A 190 -14.80 11.98 20.18
C GLU A 190 -13.59 12.17 19.27
N HIS A 191 -13.78 11.89 17.99
CA HIS A 191 -12.77 12.07 16.96
C HIS A 191 -13.30 12.93 15.83
N ARG A 192 -12.37 13.62 15.15
CA ARG A 192 -12.71 14.36 13.93
C ARG A 192 -12.30 13.55 12.72
N VAL A 193 -13.27 13.29 11.84
CA VAL A 193 -13.05 12.47 10.65
C VAL A 193 -13.21 13.29 9.37
N VAL A 194 -12.42 12.94 8.37
CA VAL A 194 -12.55 13.47 7.00
C VAL A 194 -12.82 12.32 6.05
N LYS A 195 -13.88 12.44 5.25
CA LYS A 195 -14.17 11.50 4.18
C LYS A 195 -13.06 11.54 3.13
N LEU A 196 -12.39 10.40 2.92
CA LEU A 196 -11.41 10.23 1.86
C LEU A 196 -12.13 9.88 0.57
N ILE A 197 -12.73 8.68 0.53
CA ILE A 197 -13.44 8.16 -0.64
C ILE A 197 -14.47 7.11 -0.23
N ARG A 198 -15.65 7.10 -0.88
CA ARG A 198 -16.77 6.19 -0.57
C ARG A 198 -17.00 6.04 0.95
N ASN A 199 -16.79 4.85 1.50
CA ASN A 199 -16.95 4.54 2.93
C ASN A 199 -15.61 4.51 3.66
N VAL A 200 -14.58 5.19 3.15
CA VAL A 200 -13.26 5.29 3.76
C VAL A 200 -13.03 6.70 4.27
N TYR A 201 -12.72 6.79 5.55
CA TYR A 201 -12.48 8.03 6.29
C TYR A 201 -11.05 8.05 6.82
N PHE A 202 -10.51 9.24 7.03
CA PHE A 202 -9.29 9.45 7.77
C PHE A 202 -9.67 10.00 9.15
N LEU A 203 -9.09 9.41 10.19
CA LEU A 203 -9.33 9.77 11.59
C LEU A 203 -8.01 10.20 12.21
N LEU A 204 -8.05 11.35 12.88
CA LEU A 204 -7.01 11.81 13.77
C LEU A 204 -7.37 11.46 15.21
#